data_AF-A0A060VN55-F1
#
_entry.id   AF-A0A060VN55-F1
#
_cell.length_a   1.000
_cell.length_b   1.000
_cell.length_c   1.000
_cell.angle_alpha   90.00
_cell.angle_beta   90.00
_cell.angle_gamma   90.00
#
_symmetry.space_group_name_H-M   'P 1'
#
loop_
_entity.id
_entity.type
_entity.pdbx_description
1 polymer ?
#
loop_
_entity_poly.entity_id
_entity_poly.type
_entity_poly.pdbx_seq_one_letter_code
_entity_poly.pdbx_strand_id
1 'polypeptide(L)'
;MTRPTVYQTNLAGIGVRVSLRAIGGYGGFPDRPTPSPFSQRVDNPAALPDAVWKLGYFRLTIELIKTGPAATPGELEYHSERFLMAEHTPLAALDLTGRISTAGCSVNDATPALIKLPAAMLDHFGGVGKTTGDTPFALQLDCNSAVTISLRVDGAEPLSARGHGVLRNDATDDRAQGIGVQLLYHRQPVVLNHEMTLGSASAGRFTLPLTARYYQTRSRITAGQVSAVATYTLHYD
;
A
#
# COMPACT_ATOMS: atom_id res chain seq x y z
N MET A 1 -31.67 14.82 -14.23
CA MET A 1 -31.17 13.84 -13.24
C MET A 1 -29.77 14.27 -12.83
N THR A 2 -29.65 14.96 -11.69
CA THR A 2 -28.36 15.35 -11.13
C THR A 2 -27.65 14.11 -10.59
N ARG A 3 -26.36 13.93 -10.88
CA ARG A 3 -25.56 12.85 -10.29
C ARG A 3 -25.68 12.95 -8.76
N PRO A 4 -25.91 11.84 -8.03
CA PRO A 4 -25.96 11.90 -6.56
C PRO A 4 -24.63 12.44 -6.03
N THR A 5 -24.70 13.42 -5.13
CA THR A 5 -23.54 14.12 -4.57
C THR A 5 -22.67 13.15 -3.78
N VAL A 6 -21.37 13.14 -4.10
CA VAL A 6 -20.34 12.41 -3.35
C VAL A 6 -19.47 13.46 -2.68
N TYR A 7 -19.33 13.38 -1.35
CA TYR A 7 -18.52 14.28 -0.56
C TYR A 7 -17.10 13.74 -0.45
N GLN A 8 -16.10 14.62 -0.53
CA GLN A 8 -14.70 14.23 -0.36
C GLN A 8 -14.41 13.91 1.10
N THR A 9 -13.51 12.95 1.32
CA THR A 9 -12.99 12.61 2.65
C THR A 9 -11.57 13.16 2.80
N ASN A 10 -10.96 12.95 3.96
CA ASN A 10 -9.52 13.22 4.15
C ASN A 10 -8.62 12.29 3.29
N LEU A 11 -9.13 11.14 2.82
CA LEU A 11 -8.38 10.18 2.00
C LEU A 11 -8.64 10.42 0.51
N ALA A 12 -7.58 10.71 -0.24
CA ALA A 12 -7.66 10.87 -1.69
C ALA A 12 -8.21 9.60 -2.36
N GLY A 13 -9.13 9.77 -3.31
CA GLY A 13 -9.76 8.66 -4.03
C GLY A 13 -10.89 7.95 -3.27
N ILE A 14 -11.22 8.39 -2.04
CA ILE A 14 -12.37 7.93 -1.27
C ILE A 14 -13.33 9.09 -1.04
N GLY A 15 -14.58 8.91 -1.46
CA GLY A 15 -15.69 9.80 -1.18
C GLY A 15 -16.78 9.11 -0.35
N VAL A 16 -17.64 9.90 0.27
CA VAL A 16 -18.79 9.42 1.05
C VAL A 16 -20.08 9.90 0.39
N ARG A 17 -21.03 8.99 0.26
CA ARG A 17 -22.43 9.33 -0.03
C ARG A 17 -23.29 8.96 1.16
N VAL A 18 -24.10 9.91 1.59
CA VAL A 18 -25.02 9.73 2.71
C VAL A 18 -26.45 9.84 2.21
N SER A 19 -27.29 8.86 2.54
CA SER A 19 -28.71 8.87 2.21
C SER A 19 -29.56 8.65 3.46
N LEU A 20 -30.72 9.31 3.52
CA LEU A 20 -31.69 9.15 4.60
C LEU A 20 -33.02 8.66 4.05
N ARG A 21 -33.72 7.86 4.86
CA ARG A 21 -35.16 7.58 4.67
C ARG A 21 -35.86 7.37 6.01
N ALA A 22 -37.11 7.77 6.13
CA ALA A 22 -37.95 7.41 7.26
C ALA A 22 -38.33 5.93 7.21
N ILE A 23 -38.36 5.25 8.38
CA ILE A 23 -38.82 3.86 8.49
C ILE A 23 -40.33 3.81 8.83
N GLY A 24 -40.90 4.91 9.32
CA GLY A 24 -42.33 5.12 9.50
C GLY A 24 -42.69 6.56 9.13
N GLY A 25 -43.79 6.76 8.38
CA GLY A 25 -44.14 8.03 7.75
C GLY A 25 -44.09 9.24 8.69
N TYR A 26 -43.15 10.15 8.42
CA TYR A 26 -42.92 11.37 9.20
C TYR A 26 -43.30 12.58 8.37
N GLY A 27 -44.59 12.94 8.33
CA GLY A 27 -45.07 14.23 7.82
C GLY A 27 -44.52 14.71 6.46
N GLY A 28 -44.14 13.80 5.56
CA GLY A 28 -43.53 14.15 4.27
C GLY A 28 -42.01 13.90 4.15
N PHE A 29 -41.30 13.48 5.19
CA PHE A 29 -39.90 13.03 5.12
C PHE A 29 -39.74 11.87 4.12
N PRO A 30 -38.65 11.79 3.33
CA PRO A 30 -38.54 10.77 2.30
C PRO A 30 -38.69 9.35 2.84
N ASP A 31 -39.54 8.55 2.20
CA ASP A 31 -39.78 7.13 2.52
C ASP A 31 -38.82 6.18 1.76
N ARG A 32 -38.09 6.72 0.78
CA ARG A 32 -37.04 6.06 0.00
C ARG A 32 -35.67 6.65 0.33
N PRO A 33 -34.57 5.89 0.15
CA PRO A 33 -33.22 6.43 0.33
C PRO A 33 -33.01 7.66 -0.56
N THR A 34 -32.87 8.82 0.07
CA THR A 34 -32.64 10.10 -0.61
C THR A 34 -31.24 10.61 -0.26
N PRO A 35 -30.35 10.80 -1.24
CA PRO A 35 -29.00 11.31 -1.01
C PRO A 35 -29.00 12.75 -0.50
N SER A 36 -28.08 13.06 0.42
CA SER A 36 -27.74 14.41 0.82
C SER A 36 -26.98 15.15 -0.30
N PRO A 37 -27.21 16.46 -0.51
CA PRO A 37 -28.13 17.31 0.24
C PRO A 37 -29.55 17.22 -0.33
N PHE A 38 -30.55 17.25 0.56
CA PHE A 38 -31.94 17.47 0.20
C PHE A 38 -32.63 18.33 1.24
N SER A 39 -33.73 18.96 0.84
CA SER A 39 -34.61 19.70 1.73
C SER A 39 -36.02 19.14 1.59
N GLN A 40 -36.69 18.91 2.72
CA GLN A 40 -38.04 18.38 2.73
C GLN A 40 -38.85 19.18 3.74
N ARG A 41 -40.02 19.66 3.31
CA ARG A 41 -41.00 20.21 4.23
C ARG A 41 -41.63 19.07 5.00
N VAL A 42 -41.55 19.13 6.32
CA VAL A 42 -42.26 18.23 7.21
C VAL A 42 -43.48 18.97 7.73
N ASP A 43 -44.66 18.57 7.28
CA ASP A 43 -45.92 19.15 7.74
C ASP A 43 -46.34 18.45 9.04
N ASN A 44 -46.23 19.18 10.16
CA ASN A 44 -46.76 18.74 11.44
C ASN A 44 -47.94 19.62 11.87
N PRO A 45 -49.18 19.09 11.96
CA PRO A 45 -50.33 19.89 12.37
C PRO A 45 -50.20 20.30 13.84
N ALA A 46 -50.21 21.61 14.10
CA ALA A 46 -49.97 22.24 15.40
C ALA A 46 -51.03 21.98 16.50
N ALA A 47 -51.99 21.10 16.26
CA ALA A 47 -53.15 20.90 17.14
C ALA A 47 -53.03 19.71 18.10
N LEU A 48 -51.87 19.05 18.17
CA LEU A 48 -51.71 17.81 18.93
C LEU A 48 -50.74 18.02 20.12
N PRO A 49 -51.06 17.52 21.32
CA PRO A 49 -50.21 17.68 22.51
C PRO A 49 -48.85 17.00 22.33
N ASP A 50 -47.84 17.35 23.13
CA ASP A 50 -46.47 16.83 22.98
C ASP A 50 -46.39 15.28 22.99
N ALA A 51 -47.35 14.62 23.64
CA ALA A 51 -47.48 13.16 23.62
C ALA A 51 -47.77 12.56 22.21
N VAL A 52 -48.11 13.38 21.22
CA VAL A 52 -48.43 13.00 19.84
C VAL A 52 -47.25 13.22 18.88
N TRP A 53 -46.16 13.84 19.34
CA TRP A 53 -44.92 13.86 18.56
C TRP A 53 -44.49 12.41 18.31
N LYS A 54 -44.58 11.97 17.06
CA LYS A 54 -44.10 10.65 16.67
C LYS A 54 -42.58 10.68 16.72
N LEU A 55 -42.00 10.13 17.78
CA LEU A 55 -40.61 9.69 17.76
C LEU A 55 -40.50 8.62 16.67
N GLY A 56 -39.76 8.92 15.61
CA GLY A 56 -39.59 8.07 14.45
C GLY A 56 -38.13 7.76 14.20
N TYR A 57 -37.86 6.57 13.67
CA TYR A 57 -36.53 6.19 13.23
C TYR A 57 -36.37 6.52 11.75
N PHE A 58 -35.24 7.10 11.39
CA PHE A 58 -34.77 7.11 10.01
C PHE A 58 -33.64 6.11 9.86
N ARG A 59 -33.49 5.56 8.65
CA ARG A 59 -32.33 4.78 8.26
C ARG A 59 -31.33 5.72 7.60
N LEU A 60 -30.16 5.84 8.24
CA LEU A 60 -28.97 6.41 7.64
C LEU A 60 -28.27 5.34 6.82
N THR A 61 -27.93 5.63 5.57
CA THR A 61 -27.09 4.76 4.72
C THR A 61 -25.85 5.54 4.33
N ILE A 62 -24.69 4.99 4.67
CA ILE A 62 -23.37 5.54 4.34
C ILE A 62 -22.73 4.60 3.33
N GLU A 63 -22.33 5.16 2.19
CA GLU A 63 -21.63 4.43 1.14
C GLU A 63 -20.26 5.07 0.93
N LEU A 64 -19.22 4.24 0.93
CA LEU A 64 -17.88 4.64 0.49
C LEU A 64 -17.79 4.46 -1.02
N ILE A 65 -17.44 5.53 -1.72
CA ILE A 65 -17.38 5.59 -3.18
C ILE A 65 -15.93 5.81 -3.59
N LYS A 66 -15.38 4.93 -4.43
CA LYS A 66 -14.09 5.15 -5.07
C LYS A 66 -14.21 6.31 -6.07
N THR A 67 -13.51 7.41 -5.84
CA THR A 67 -13.61 8.66 -6.63
C THR A 67 -12.47 8.85 -7.63
N GLY A 68 -11.45 7.99 -7.62
CA GLY A 68 -10.30 8.04 -8.52
C GLY A 68 -9.79 6.65 -8.91
N PRO A 69 -8.75 6.55 -9.77
CA PRO A 69 -8.16 5.27 -10.17
C PRO A 69 -7.52 4.53 -9.00
N ALA A 70 -6.95 5.26 -8.04
CA ALA A 70 -6.40 4.76 -6.79
C ALA A 70 -7.16 5.35 -5.59
N ALA A 71 -7.07 4.66 -4.46
CA ALA A 71 -7.54 5.14 -3.15
C ALA A 71 -6.37 5.13 -2.18
N THR A 72 -6.25 6.16 -1.34
CA THR A 72 -5.21 6.21 -0.31
C THR A 72 -5.67 5.41 0.92
N PRO A 73 -4.90 4.42 1.40
CA PRO A 73 -5.18 3.76 2.67
C PRO A 73 -4.90 4.71 3.84
N GLY A 74 -5.57 4.49 4.97
CA GLY A 74 -5.37 5.30 6.17
C GLY A 74 -6.60 5.34 7.07
N GLU A 75 -6.53 6.18 8.10
CA GLU A 75 -7.69 6.48 8.94
C GLU A 75 -8.59 7.48 8.20
N LEU A 76 -9.78 7.02 7.83
CA LEU A 76 -10.84 7.81 7.24
C LEU A 76 -11.42 8.73 8.31
N GLU A 77 -11.55 9.99 7.94
CA GLU A 77 -12.25 11.02 8.68
C GLU A 77 -13.15 11.80 7.72
N TYR A 78 -14.43 11.89 8.09
CA TYR A 78 -15.39 12.78 7.48
C TYR A 78 -16.27 13.39 8.57
N HIS A 79 -16.34 14.72 8.58
CA HIS A 79 -17.06 15.48 9.58
C HIS A 79 -18.05 16.45 8.93
N SER A 80 -19.26 16.50 9.48
CA SER A 80 -20.30 17.45 9.08
C SER A 80 -21.10 17.92 10.29
N GLU A 81 -20.80 19.11 10.81
CA GLU A 81 -21.52 19.75 11.93
C GLU A 81 -23.00 20.01 11.64
N ARG A 82 -23.35 20.17 10.37
CA ARG A 82 -24.70 20.56 9.91
C ARG A 82 -25.32 19.47 9.04
N PHE A 83 -25.20 18.22 9.50
CA PHE A 83 -25.69 17.07 8.76
C PHE A 83 -27.22 17.05 8.65
N LEU A 84 -27.94 17.33 9.74
CA LEU A 84 -29.39 17.47 9.75
C LEU A 84 -29.78 18.81 10.39
N MET A 85 -30.64 19.55 9.70
CA MET A 85 -31.07 20.89 10.10
C MET A 85 -32.60 20.96 10.10
N ALA A 86 -33.17 21.67 11.08
CA ALA A 86 -34.52 22.20 11.01
C ALA A 86 -34.41 23.72 10.84
N GLU A 87 -34.68 24.20 9.63
CA GLU A 87 -34.45 25.59 9.24
C GLU A 87 -33.01 26.04 9.58
N HIS A 88 -32.85 26.92 10.57
CA HIS A 88 -31.55 27.43 11.02
C HIS A 88 -30.98 26.71 12.24
N THR A 89 -31.69 25.71 12.79
CA THR A 89 -31.28 24.97 13.98
C THR A 89 -30.62 23.64 13.61
N PRO A 90 -29.34 23.41 13.98
CA PRO A 90 -28.71 22.11 13.79
C PRO A 90 -29.32 21.07 14.72
N LEU A 91 -29.75 19.94 14.15
CA LEU A 91 -30.33 18.82 14.88
C LEU A 91 -29.34 17.69 15.11
N ALA A 92 -28.43 17.46 14.15
CA ALA A 92 -27.43 16.42 14.25
C ALA A 92 -26.18 16.76 13.43
N ALA A 93 -25.03 16.41 14.00
CA ALA A 93 -23.77 16.30 13.28
C ALA A 93 -23.58 14.84 12.80
N LEU A 94 -22.70 14.65 11.83
CA LEU A 94 -22.26 13.34 11.38
C LEU A 94 -20.73 13.26 11.42
N ASP A 95 -20.24 12.34 12.25
CA ASP A 95 -18.85 11.94 12.35
C ASP A 95 -18.71 10.52 11.80
N LEU A 96 -17.89 10.37 10.75
CA LEU A 96 -17.53 9.08 10.20
C LEU A 96 -16.03 8.87 10.37
N THR A 97 -15.68 7.85 11.15
CA THR A 97 -14.31 7.39 11.32
C THR A 97 -14.19 5.91 10.97
N GLY A 98 -13.01 5.49 10.54
CA GLY A 98 -12.72 4.08 10.29
C GLY A 98 -11.41 3.89 9.54
N ARG A 99 -10.95 2.66 9.39
CA ARG A 99 -9.70 2.37 8.67
C ARG A 99 -9.98 1.89 7.25
N ILE A 100 -9.46 2.61 6.27
CA ILE A 100 -9.43 2.18 4.87
C ILE A 100 -8.13 1.43 4.61
N SER A 101 -8.26 0.20 4.13
CA SER A 101 -7.13 -0.56 3.60
C SER A 101 -7.34 -0.81 2.12
N THR A 102 -6.28 -0.62 1.35
CA THR A 102 -6.22 -1.05 -0.04
C THR A 102 -5.54 -2.41 -0.13
N ALA A 103 -5.86 -3.14 -1.20
CA ALA A 103 -5.19 -4.39 -1.49
C ALA A 103 -3.67 -4.16 -1.60
N GLY A 104 -2.86 -4.95 -0.89
CA GLY A 104 -1.41 -4.82 -0.91
C GLY A 104 -0.74 -5.65 0.17
N CYS A 105 0.59 -5.56 0.21
CA CYS A 105 1.41 -6.23 1.21
C CYS A 105 2.29 -5.24 1.98
N SER A 106 2.67 -5.60 3.20
CA SER A 106 3.67 -4.89 3.98
C SER A 106 4.89 -5.78 4.22
N VAL A 107 6.09 -5.21 4.12
CA VAL A 107 7.32 -5.90 4.56
C VAL A 107 7.26 -6.04 6.07
N ASN A 108 7.48 -7.25 6.58
CA ASN A 108 7.46 -7.52 8.01
C ASN A 108 8.87 -7.62 8.60
N ASP A 109 8.93 -7.59 9.93
CA ASP A 109 10.16 -7.52 10.73
C ASP A 109 11.07 -8.76 10.59
N ALA A 110 10.58 -9.87 10.01
CA ALA A 110 11.41 -11.02 9.73
C ALA A 110 12.29 -10.84 8.49
N THR A 111 12.08 -9.77 7.71
CA THR A 111 12.95 -9.39 6.59
C THR A 111 14.27 -8.82 7.12
N PRO A 112 15.43 -9.44 6.84
CA PRO A 112 16.71 -8.96 7.35
C PRO A 112 17.14 -7.66 6.65
N ALA A 113 17.42 -6.62 7.43
CA ALA A 113 17.96 -5.35 6.93
C ALA A 113 19.45 -5.43 6.53
N LEU A 114 20.20 -6.39 7.10
CA LEU A 114 21.61 -6.61 6.84
C LEU A 114 21.86 -8.06 6.44
N ILE A 115 22.43 -8.26 5.25
CA ILE A 115 22.84 -9.60 4.77
C ILE A 115 24.36 -9.72 4.92
N LYS A 116 24.80 -10.53 5.87
CA LYS A 116 26.24 -10.76 6.10
C LYS A 116 26.70 -11.98 5.28
N LEU A 117 27.45 -11.72 4.22
CA LEU A 117 28.10 -12.78 3.44
C LEU A 117 29.30 -13.34 4.23
N PRO A 118 29.64 -14.63 4.06
CA PRO A 118 30.86 -15.19 4.64
C PRO A 118 32.11 -14.52 4.05
N ALA A 119 33.25 -14.63 4.72
CA ALA A 119 34.52 -14.22 4.11
C ALA A 119 34.85 -15.12 2.91
N ALA A 120 35.34 -14.54 1.82
CA ALA A 120 35.72 -15.26 0.61
C ALA A 120 37.22 -15.14 0.36
N MET A 121 37.89 -16.28 0.11
CA MET A 121 39.30 -16.31 -0.28
C MET A 121 39.44 -15.99 -1.77
N LEU A 122 40.56 -15.35 -2.14
CA LEU A 122 40.80 -14.89 -3.52
C LEU A 122 40.91 -16.04 -4.53
N ASP A 123 41.37 -17.20 -4.10
CA ASP A 123 41.50 -18.42 -4.91
C ASP A 123 40.15 -19.06 -5.29
N HIS A 124 39.07 -18.72 -4.57
CA HIS A 124 37.70 -19.12 -4.95
C HIS A 124 37.21 -18.35 -6.20
N PHE A 125 37.92 -17.31 -6.62
CA PHE A 125 37.63 -16.54 -7.81
C PHE A 125 38.57 -16.97 -8.95
N GLY A 126 37.99 -17.50 -10.04
CA GLY A 126 38.73 -18.08 -11.17
C GLY A 126 38.58 -17.34 -12.50
N GLY A 127 37.95 -16.16 -12.51
CA GLY A 127 37.68 -15.36 -13.72
C GLY A 127 36.38 -14.57 -13.63
N VAL A 128 36.22 -13.60 -14.53
CA VAL A 128 34.99 -12.79 -14.61
C VAL A 128 33.76 -13.69 -14.70
N GLY A 129 32.75 -13.42 -13.88
CA GLY A 129 31.55 -14.26 -13.78
C GLY A 129 31.59 -15.35 -12.72
N LYS A 130 32.74 -15.61 -12.10
CA LYS A 130 32.81 -16.54 -10.97
C LYS A 130 32.22 -15.94 -9.70
N THR A 131 31.57 -16.80 -8.93
CA THR A 131 30.82 -16.42 -7.73
C THR A 131 31.16 -17.31 -6.56
N THR A 132 30.99 -16.80 -5.34
CA THR A 132 31.21 -17.55 -4.10
C THR A 132 30.45 -16.90 -2.95
N GLY A 133 30.27 -17.63 -1.86
CA GLY A 133 29.60 -17.12 -0.66
C GLY A 133 28.08 -16.97 -0.80
N ASP A 134 27.42 -17.88 -1.54
CA ASP A 134 25.96 -17.94 -1.64
C ASP A 134 25.31 -17.89 -0.25
N THR A 135 24.60 -16.80 0.01
CA THR A 135 23.95 -16.50 1.28
C THR A 135 22.46 -16.31 1.03
N PRO A 136 21.63 -17.33 1.31
CA PRO A 136 20.19 -17.23 1.12
C PRO A 136 19.57 -16.30 2.17
N PHE A 137 18.59 -15.52 1.76
CA PHE A 137 17.75 -14.70 2.62
C PHE A 137 16.37 -14.58 2.01
N ALA A 138 15.40 -13.99 2.72
CA ALA A 138 14.07 -13.80 2.17
C ALA A 138 13.47 -12.46 2.58
N LEU A 139 12.76 -11.82 1.65
CA LEU A 139 11.81 -10.76 2.03
C LEU A 139 10.51 -11.43 2.47
N GLN A 140 10.03 -11.04 3.63
CA GLN A 140 8.83 -11.57 4.25
C GLN A 140 7.75 -10.50 4.19
N LEU A 141 6.68 -10.79 3.45
CA LEU A 141 5.57 -9.87 3.24
C LEU A 141 4.30 -10.43 3.89
N ASP A 142 3.49 -9.54 4.46
CA ASP A 142 2.14 -9.86 4.93
C ASP A 142 1.13 -9.14 4.05
N CYS A 143 0.36 -9.91 3.28
CA CYS A 143 -0.63 -9.43 2.32
C CYS A 143 -2.03 -9.47 2.90
N ASN A 144 -2.79 -8.38 2.77
CA ASN A 144 -4.16 -8.30 3.31
C ASN A 144 -5.24 -8.87 2.37
N SER A 145 -4.86 -9.18 1.12
CA SER A 145 -5.75 -9.65 0.06
C SER A 145 -4.92 -10.31 -1.04
N ALA A 146 -5.58 -10.93 -2.02
CA ALA A 146 -4.89 -11.41 -3.20
C ALA A 146 -4.52 -10.25 -4.12
N VAL A 147 -3.23 -10.10 -4.45
CA VAL A 147 -2.68 -9.01 -5.28
C VAL A 147 -1.58 -9.52 -6.19
N THR A 148 -1.42 -8.89 -7.35
CA THR A 148 -0.24 -9.14 -8.19
C THR A 148 0.90 -8.27 -7.69
N ILE A 149 2.05 -8.89 -7.42
CA ILE A 149 3.23 -8.19 -6.89
C ILE A 149 4.28 -8.10 -7.97
N SER A 150 4.80 -6.89 -8.16
CA SER A 150 6.03 -6.65 -8.91
C SER A 150 7.12 -6.12 -7.97
N LEU A 151 8.35 -6.57 -8.18
CA LEU A 151 9.52 -6.14 -7.43
C LEU A 151 10.48 -5.39 -8.35
N ARG A 152 10.91 -4.23 -7.89
CA ARG A 152 12.04 -3.49 -8.45
C ARG A 152 13.17 -3.47 -7.43
N VAL A 153 14.37 -3.80 -7.87
CA VAL A 153 15.58 -3.72 -7.04
C VAL A 153 16.50 -2.68 -7.63
N ASP A 154 16.65 -1.55 -6.95
CA ASP A 154 17.49 -0.45 -7.38
C ASP A 154 18.86 -0.51 -6.70
N GLY A 155 19.91 -0.20 -7.48
CA GLY A 155 21.27 -0.21 -6.98
C GLY A 155 22.29 0.15 -8.07
N ALA A 156 23.47 0.62 -7.65
CA ALA A 156 24.54 0.97 -8.57
C ALA A 156 25.18 -0.29 -9.16
N GLU A 157 25.32 -0.35 -10.48
CA GLU A 157 26.00 -1.45 -11.18
C GLU A 157 27.41 -1.06 -11.62
N PRO A 158 28.42 -1.94 -11.49
CA PRO A 158 29.71 -1.73 -12.12
C PRO A 158 29.58 -1.96 -13.63
N LEU A 159 30.23 -1.11 -14.43
CA LEU A 159 30.19 -1.19 -15.90
C LEU A 159 30.52 -2.58 -16.46
N SER A 160 31.43 -3.30 -15.80
CA SER A 160 31.88 -4.63 -16.23
C SER A 160 30.95 -5.78 -15.87
N ALA A 161 29.84 -5.52 -15.17
CA ALA A 161 28.83 -6.54 -14.85
C ALA A 161 27.39 -6.04 -14.96
N ARG A 162 27.15 -5.01 -15.80
CA ARG A 162 25.80 -4.50 -16.09
C ARG A 162 24.89 -5.61 -16.61
N GLY A 163 23.66 -5.67 -16.10
CA GLY A 163 22.66 -6.65 -16.52
C GLY A 163 22.87 -8.05 -15.94
N HIS A 164 23.92 -8.25 -15.13
CA HIS A 164 24.15 -9.52 -14.44
C HIS A 164 23.64 -9.51 -12.99
N GLY A 165 22.86 -8.49 -12.59
CA GLY A 165 22.33 -8.39 -11.24
C GLY A 165 23.38 -8.12 -10.18
N VAL A 166 24.46 -7.43 -10.55
CA VAL A 166 25.62 -7.20 -9.68
C VAL A 166 25.63 -5.77 -9.18
N LEU A 167 25.46 -5.63 -7.86
CA LEU A 167 25.67 -4.38 -7.15
C LEU A 167 27.17 -4.06 -7.07
N ARG A 168 27.49 -2.79 -7.25
CA ARG A 168 28.84 -2.24 -7.12
C ARG A 168 29.29 -2.34 -5.66
N ASN A 169 30.58 -2.60 -5.47
CA ASN A 169 31.19 -2.48 -4.16
C ASN A 169 31.36 -1.00 -3.79
N ASP A 170 30.56 -0.55 -2.83
CA ASP A 170 30.52 0.80 -2.27
C ASP A 170 31.25 0.92 -0.92
N ALA A 171 32.04 -0.09 -0.52
CA ALA A 171 32.88 0.02 0.67
C ALA A 171 33.81 1.26 0.57
N THR A 172 33.89 2.01 1.67
CA THR A 172 34.70 3.24 1.76
C THR A 172 36.14 2.94 2.17
N ASP A 173 36.33 1.93 3.02
CA ASP A 173 37.62 1.57 3.59
C ASP A 173 38.12 0.22 3.05
N ASP A 174 39.42 0.14 2.74
CA ASP A 174 40.09 -1.07 2.24
C ASP A 174 39.29 -1.79 1.14
N ARG A 175 38.72 -1.05 0.19
CA ARG A 175 37.76 -1.61 -0.78
C ARG A 175 38.39 -2.63 -1.73
N ALA A 176 37.87 -3.86 -1.73
CA ALA A 176 38.23 -4.88 -2.69
C ALA A 176 37.95 -4.43 -4.14
N GLN A 177 38.94 -4.61 -5.03
CA GLN A 177 38.81 -4.30 -6.45
C GLN A 177 38.34 -5.52 -7.24
N GLY A 178 37.49 -5.27 -8.25
CA GLY A 178 37.03 -6.31 -9.17
C GLY A 178 36.03 -7.29 -8.57
N ILE A 179 35.45 -6.98 -7.40
CA ILE A 179 34.39 -7.76 -6.74
C ILE A 179 33.13 -6.90 -6.60
N GLY A 180 31.97 -7.49 -6.84
CA GLY A 180 30.65 -6.93 -6.54
C GLY A 180 29.77 -7.96 -5.83
N VAL A 181 28.52 -7.59 -5.53
CA VAL A 181 27.54 -8.48 -4.90
C VAL A 181 26.41 -8.78 -5.88
N GLN A 182 26.25 -10.04 -6.26
CA GLN A 182 25.16 -10.47 -7.12
C GLN A 182 23.93 -10.85 -6.28
N LEU A 183 22.76 -10.38 -6.71
CA LEU A 183 21.47 -10.80 -6.17
C LEU A 183 20.78 -11.77 -7.13
N LEU A 184 20.25 -12.85 -6.58
CA LEU A 184 19.47 -13.84 -7.31
C LEU A 184 18.05 -13.91 -6.74
N TYR A 185 17.07 -14.08 -7.62
CA TYR A 185 15.72 -14.51 -7.32
C TYR A 185 15.47 -15.85 -8.00
N HIS A 186 15.04 -16.87 -7.24
CA HIS A 186 14.90 -18.26 -7.75
C HIS A 186 16.10 -18.78 -8.56
N ARG A 187 17.33 -18.49 -8.09
CA ARG A 187 18.61 -18.86 -8.75
C ARG A 187 18.91 -18.13 -10.06
N GLN A 188 18.07 -17.18 -10.47
CA GLN A 188 18.33 -16.33 -11.63
C GLN A 188 18.80 -14.94 -11.19
N PRO A 189 19.77 -14.31 -11.88
CA PRO A 189 20.16 -12.94 -11.57
C PRO A 189 18.99 -11.97 -11.64
N VAL A 190 18.88 -11.11 -10.62
CA VAL A 190 17.92 -10.01 -10.63
C VAL A 190 18.33 -9.00 -11.70
N VAL A 191 17.38 -8.49 -12.47
CA VAL A 191 17.63 -7.35 -13.37
C VAL A 191 17.50 -6.08 -12.54
N LEU A 192 18.64 -5.50 -12.16
CA LEU A 192 18.67 -4.28 -11.36
C LEU A 192 18.07 -3.10 -12.12
N ASN A 193 17.44 -2.17 -11.38
CA ASN A 193 16.83 -0.95 -11.91
C ASN A 193 15.68 -1.20 -12.91
N HIS A 194 15.14 -2.42 -12.93
CA HIS A 194 14.00 -2.85 -13.73
C HIS A 194 12.95 -3.54 -12.85
N GLU A 195 11.71 -3.48 -13.31
CA GLU A 195 10.58 -4.12 -12.64
C GLU A 195 10.45 -5.58 -13.06
N MET A 196 10.19 -6.46 -12.10
CA MET A 196 10.01 -7.89 -12.29
C MET A 196 8.71 -8.33 -11.65
N THR A 197 7.77 -8.84 -12.46
CA THR A 197 6.53 -9.42 -11.95
C THR A 197 6.83 -10.75 -11.26
N LEU A 198 6.46 -10.85 -9.98
CA LEU A 198 6.67 -12.03 -9.14
C LEU A 198 5.48 -12.99 -9.19
N GLY A 199 4.33 -12.50 -9.67
CA GLY A 199 3.07 -13.23 -9.76
C GLY A 199 2.06 -12.78 -8.71
N SER A 200 1.02 -13.59 -8.50
CA SER A 200 -0.06 -13.27 -7.57
C SER A 200 0.24 -13.83 -6.17
N ALA A 201 0.26 -12.96 -5.18
CA ALA A 201 0.21 -13.35 -3.78
C ALA A 201 -1.25 -13.58 -3.37
N SER A 202 -1.48 -14.60 -2.53
CA SER A 202 -2.74 -14.76 -1.82
C SER A 202 -2.74 -13.89 -0.56
N ALA A 203 -3.92 -13.69 0.04
CA ALA A 203 -3.98 -13.11 1.38
C ALA A 203 -3.16 -13.95 2.38
N GLY A 204 -2.43 -13.29 3.27
CA GLY A 204 -1.54 -13.92 4.25
C GLY A 204 -0.06 -13.71 3.92
N ARG A 205 0.79 -14.61 4.43
CA ARG A 205 2.24 -14.47 4.32
C ARG A 205 2.72 -14.85 2.93
N PHE A 206 3.55 -14.00 2.35
CA PHE A 206 4.22 -14.23 1.08
C PHE A 206 5.73 -14.06 1.23
N THR A 207 6.49 -15.07 0.81
CA THR A 207 7.94 -15.13 1.00
C THR A 207 8.65 -15.03 -0.35
N LEU A 208 9.57 -14.07 -0.45
CA LEU A 208 10.42 -13.86 -1.63
C LEU A 208 11.83 -14.39 -1.37
N PRO A 209 12.18 -15.59 -1.85
CA PRO A 209 13.50 -16.17 -1.64
C PRO A 209 14.54 -15.48 -2.53
N LEU A 210 15.55 -14.91 -1.89
CA LEU A 210 16.68 -14.27 -2.54
C LEU A 210 18.00 -14.94 -2.13
N THR A 211 19.05 -14.68 -2.89
CA THR A 211 20.41 -15.10 -2.54
C THR A 211 21.37 -13.99 -2.90
N ALA A 212 22.22 -13.62 -1.95
CA ALA A 212 23.33 -12.71 -2.18
C ALA A 212 24.64 -13.51 -2.26
N ARG A 213 25.52 -13.15 -3.19
CA ARG A 213 26.83 -13.81 -3.34
C ARG A 213 27.86 -12.85 -3.92
N TYR A 214 29.15 -13.09 -3.69
CA TYR A 214 30.19 -12.32 -4.37
C TYR A 214 30.24 -12.67 -5.85
N TYR A 215 30.62 -11.70 -6.68
CA TYR A 215 30.78 -11.84 -8.12
C TYR A 215 32.07 -11.17 -8.58
N GLN A 216 32.89 -11.90 -9.33
CA GLN A 216 34.10 -11.35 -9.94
C GLN A 216 33.74 -10.52 -11.18
N THR A 217 33.94 -9.21 -11.08
CA THR A 217 33.60 -8.23 -12.12
C THR A 217 34.79 -7.88 -13.02
N ARG A 218 36.03 -8.23 -12.64
CA ARG A 218 37.26 -7.98 -13.42
C ARG A 218 38.22 -9.16 -13.33
N SER A 219 39.10 -9.30 -14.32
CA SER A 219 40.12 -10.35 -14.34
C SER A 219 41.14 -10.20 -13.21
N ARG A 220 41.52 -8.97 -12.88
CA ARG A 220 42.35 -8.64 -11.72
C ARG A 220 41.47 -8.24 -10.55
N ILE A 221 41.67 -8.90 -9.41
CA ILE A 221 40.97 -8.66 -8.15
C ILE A 221 41.96 -8.38 -7.03
N THR A 222 41.53 -7.68 -5.98
CA THR A 222 42.32 -7.48 -4.75
C THR A 222 41.48 -7.84 -3.54
N ALA A 223 42.15 -8.25 -2.46
CA ALA A 223 41.51 -8.38 -1.17
C ALA A 223 41.01 -7.02 -0.67
N GLY A 224 40.06 -7.06 0.25
CA GLY A 224 39.48 -5.88 0.87
C GLY A 224 38.01 -6.07 1.28
N GLN A 225 37.42 -5.01 1.80
CA GLN A 225 36.01 -4.95 2.18
C GLN A 225 35.10 -4.89 0.95
N VAL A 226 33.93 -5.51 1.10
CA VAL A 226 32.82 -5.46 0.16
C VAL A 226 31.57 -5.02 0.91
N SER A 227 30.99 -3.91 0.47
CA SER A 227 29.70 -3.41 0.96
C SER A 227 28.85 -3.01 -0.24
N ALA A 228 27.57 -3.31 -0.21
CA ALA A 228 26.64 -2.95 -1.26
C ALA A 228 25.28 -2.63 -0.65
N VAL A 229 24.59 -1.66 -1.24
CA VAL A 229 23.24 -1.25 -0.83
C VAL A 229 22.30 -1.45 -2.02
N ALA A 230 21.13 -2.00 -1.73
CA ALA A 230 20.03 -2.11 -2.68
C ALA A 230 18.73 -1.62 -2.03
N THR A 231 17.89 -0.99 -2.83
CA THR A 231 16.56 -0.56 -2.42
C THR A 231 15.52 -1.44 -3.10
N TYR A 232 14.66 -2.08 -2.31
CA TYR A 232 13.55 -2.88 -2.82
C TYR A 232 12.28 -2.03 -2.87
N THR A 233 11.64 -1.97 -4.03
CA THR A 233 10.35 -1.31 -4.23
C THR A 233 9.32 -2.35 -4.67
N LEU A 234 8.21 -2.42 -3.95
CA LEU A 234 7.09 -3.31 -4.28
C LEU A 234 5.97 -2.50 -4.93
N HIS A 235 5.49 -3.00 -6.07
CA HIS A 235 4.33 -2.49 -6.77
C HIS A 235 3.19 -3.51 -6.70
N TYR A 236 1.96 -3.02 -6.57
CA TYR A 236 0.75 -3.82 -6.39
C TYR A 236 -0.27 -3.46 -7.47
N ASP A 237 -0.77 -4.48 -8.18
CA ASP A 237 -1.86 -4.40 -9.16
C ASP A 237 -3.09 -5.22 -8.72
#